data_AF-A0A2E2AD46-F1
#
_entry.id   AF-A0A2E2AD46-F1
#
_cell.length_a   1.000
_cell.length_b   1.000
_cell.length_c   1.000
_cell.angle_alpha   90.00
_cell.angle_beta   90.00
_cell.angle_gamma   90.00
#
_symmetry.space_group_name_H-M   'P 1'
#
loop_
_entity.id
_entity.type
_entity.pdbx_description
1 polymer ?
#
loop_
_entity_poly.entity_id
_entity_poly.type
_entity_poly.pdbx_seq_one_letter_code
_entity_poly.pdbx_strand_id
1 'polypeptide(L)'
;MNSHSLRTLFYCTGHNIFYSSAKGVFLFFALSIIFESHTALAVDFKTYLQGARAEILRLKEIISEDPLDAIAYFELGRAFLAVGRHKEEVEAYREAIQLSPTYIAAHYNLSIAYDLLNDGPNAIKHMLRALNLSSDKRNHVRIRKVQRQIKRLYLRYPDKQSKKR
;
A
#
# COMPACT_ATOMS: atom_id res chain seq x y z
N MET A 1 37.60 -60.62 -57.84
CA MET A 1 36.50 -59.99 -58.59
C MET A 1 35.25 -60.06 -57.71
N ASN A 2 35.15 -59.33 -56.60
CA ASN A 2 35.20 -57.88 -56.32
C ASN A 2 33.91 -57.16 -56.75
N SER A 3 32.95 -56.98 -55.85
CA SER A 3 32.89 -55.83 -54.94
C SER A 3 31.53 -55.83 -54.23
N HIS A 4 31.53 -56.46 -53.06
CA HIS A 4 30.61 -56.12 -51.97
C HIS A 4 30.80 -54.64 -51.58
N SER A 5 29.74 -54.05 -51.00
CA SER A 5 29.61 -52.65 -50.58
C SER A 5 29.50 -51.69 -51.78
N LEU A 6 28.43 -50.91 -51.94
CA LEU A 6 28.13 -49.73 -51.11
C LEU A 6 26.65 -49.33 -51.32
N ARG A 7 25.69 -50.12 -50.82
CA ARG A 7 24.27 -49.72 -50.76
C ARG A 7 23.86 -49.13 -49.40
N THR A 8 24.81 -48.76 -48.56
CA THR A 8 24.56 -48.34 -47.17
C THR A 8 25.49 -47.22 -46.74
N LEU A 9 25.51 -46.08 -47.44
CA LEU A 9 26.32 -44.94 -46.96
C LEU A 9 25.80 -43.54 -47.32
N PHE A 10 24.49 -43.31 -47.33
CA PHE A 10 23.96 -41.93 -47.41
C PHE A 10 22.74 -41.65 -46.52
N TYR A 11 22.60 -42.36 -45.40
CA TYR A 11 21.62 -42.03 -44.36
C TYR A 11 22.19 -42.34 -42.97
N CYS A 12 23.23 -41.62 -42.56
CA CYS A 12 23.53 -41.38 -41.15
C CYS A 12 24.69 -40.39 -41.09
N THR A 13 24.63 -39.46 -40.12
CA THR A 13 25.60 -38.39 -39.81
C THR A 13 25.35 -37.02 -40.46
N GLY A 14 24.21 -36.42 -40.15
CA GLY A 14 24.00 -34.99 -40.40
C GLY A 14 22.97 -34.29 -39.52
N HIS A 15 22.41 -34.95 -38.50
CA HIS A 15 21.24 -34.42 -37.78
C HIS A 15 21.40 -34.30 -36.25
N ASN A 16 22.62 -34.46 -35.71
CA ASN A 16 22.83 -34.49 -34.25
C ASN A 16 23.75 -33.40 -33.67
N ILE A 17 24.26 -32.47 -34.47
CA ILE A 17 25.10 -31.37 -33.94
C ILE A 17 24.29 -30.07 -33.75
N PHE A 18 23.20 -29.86 -34.50
CA PHE A 18 22.34 -28.68 -34.34
C PHE A 18 21.22 -28.86 -33.29
N TYR A 19 20.90 -30.09 -32.91
CA TYR A 19 19.83 -30.40 -31.95
C TYR A 19 20.21 -30.22 -30.47
N SER A 20 21.50 -30.04 -30.17
CA SER A 20 22.01 -29.85 -28.80
C SER A 20 22.02 -28.37 -28.39
N SER A 21 22.36 -27.47 -29.32
CA SER A 21 22.45 -26.02 -29.09
C SER A 21 21.10 -25.29 -29.15
N ALA A 22 20.13 -25.77 -29.92
CA ALA A 22 18.81 -25.13 -30.04
C ALA A 22 17.93 -25.30 -28.78
N LYS A 23 18.07 -26.43 -28.05
CA LYS A 23 17.29 -26.69 -26.84
C LYS A 23 17.67 -25.77 -25.69
N GLY A 24 18.96 -25.42 -25.56
CA GLY A 24 19.44 -24.48 -24.55
C GLY A 24 18.91 -23.08 -24.77
N VAL A 25 18.88 -22.61 -26.03
CA VAL A 25 18.34 -21.29 -26.40
C VAL A 25 16.84 -21.23 -26.14
N PHE A 26 16.08 -22.27 -26.51
CA PHE A 26 14.63 -22.32 -26.27
C PHE A 26 14.27 -22.36 -24.77
N LEU A 27 15.02 -23.11 -23.97
CA LEU A 27 14.85 -23.13 -22.51
C LEU A 27 15.22 -21.78 -21.88
N PHE A 28 16.23 -21.09 -22.41
CA PHE A 28 16.63 -19.75 -21.96
C PHE A 28 15.57 -18.70 -22.29
N PHE A 29 14.97 -18.75 -23.49
CA PHE A 29 13.84 -17.88 -23.86
C PHE A 29 12.58 -18.20 -23.03
N ALA A 30 12.26 -19.48 -22.82
CA ALA A 30 11.14 -19.88 -21.98
C ALA A 30 11.33 -19.47 -20.51
N LEU A 31 12.54 -19.61 -19.96
CA LEU A 31 12.89 -19.13 -18.62
C LEU A 31 12.86 -17.60 -18.52
N SER A 32 13.25 -16.88 -19.58
CA SER A 32 13.17 -15.41 -19.63
C SER A 32 11.72 -14.91 -19.60
N ILE A 33 10.82 -15.56 -20.35
CA ILE A 33 9.38 -15.25 -20.34
C ILE A 33 8.76 -15.55 -18.96
N ILE A 34 9.20 -16.63 -18.30
CA ILE A 34 8.76 -16.96 -16.94
C ILE A 34 9.34 -15.95 -15.92
N PHE A 35 10.59 -15.51 -16.09
CA PHE A 35 11.24 -14.51 -15.23
C PHE A 35 10.56 -13.13 -15.36
N GLU A 36 10.18 -12.71 -16.57
CA GLU A 36 9.37 -11.51 -16.79
C GLU A 36 7.96 -11.64 -16.18
N SER A 37 7.34 -12.82 -16.24
CA SER A 37 6.00 -13.05 -15.69
C SER A 37 5.93 -12.93 -14.16
N HIS A 38 7.05 -13.15 -13.45
CA HIS A 38 7.12 -12.96 -12.00
C HIS A 38 7.15 -11.48 -11.57
N THR A 39 7.33 -10.54 -12.50
CA THR A 39 7.23 -9.10 -12.22
C THR A 39 5.81 -8.55 -12.32
N ALA A 40 4.88 -9.30 -12.93
CA ALA A 40 3.52 -8.83 -13.18
C ALA A 40 2.55 -9.00 -12.00
N LEU A 41 2.85 -9.89 -11.05
CA LEU A 41 1.96 -10.18 -9.90
C LEU A 41 2.37 -9.48 -8.60
N ALA A 42 3.57 -8.91 -8.53
CA ALA A 42 4.00 -8.08 -7.42
C ALA A 42 3.91 -6.63 -7.89
N VAL A 43 2.86 -5.91 -7.48
CA VAL A 43 2.91 -4.44 -7.49
C VAL A 43 4.11 -4.06 -6.63
N ASP A 44 5.22 -3.80 -7.29
CA ASP A 44 6.50 -3.56 -6.64
C ASP A 44 6.32 -2.40 -5.66
N PHE A 45 6.77 -2.51 -4.42
CA PHE A 45 6.52 -1.47 -3.40
C PHE A 45 7.00 -0.08 -3.87
N LYS A 46 8.01 -0.08 -4.73
CA LYS A 46 8.49 1.10 -5.44
C LYS A 46 7.45 1.75 -6.35
N THR A 47 6.69 0.97 -7.14
CA THR A 47 5.65 1.51 -8.02
C THR A 47 4.46 2.02 -7.22
N TYR A 48 4.11 1.35 -6.11
CA TYR A 48 3.11 1.84 -5.16
C TYR A 48 3.51 3.21 -4.57
N LEU A 49 4.75 3.36 -4.11
CA LEU A 49 5.25 4.63 -3.58
C LEU A 49 5.32 5.72 -4.64
N GLN A 50 5.66 5.39 -5.89
CA GLN A 50 5.62 6.33 -7.01
C GLN A 50 4.21 6.82 -7.26
N GLY A 51 3.22 5.92 -7.28
CA GLY A 51 1.80 6.28 -7.40
C GLY A 51 1.35 7.20 -6.26
N ALA A 52 1.67 6.87 -5.01
CA ALA A 52 1.34 7.71 -3.87
C ALA A 52 1.98 9.11 -3.93
N ARG A 53 3.22 9.22 -4.42
CA ARG A 53 3.90 10.51 -4.62
C ARG A 53 3.26 11.35 -5.72
N ALA A 54 2.88 10.72 -6.83
CA ALA A 54 2.16 11.41 -7.91
C ALA A 54 0.80 11.91 -7.42
N GLU A 55 0.10 11.11 -6.63
CA GLU A 55 -1.20 11.49 -6.06
C GLU A 55 -1.09 12.69 -5.11
N ILE A 56 -0.02 12.78 -4.30
CA ILE A 56 0.25 13.97 -3.47
C ILE A 56 0.33 15.24 -4.32
N LEU A 57 1.01 15.19 -5.48
CA LEU A 57 1.15 16.36 -6.35
C LEU A 57 -0.20 16.76 -6.93
N ARG A 58 -0.95 15.80 -7.46
CA ARG A 58 -2.28 16.02 -8.02
C ARG A 58 -3.26 16.60 -6.99
N LEU A 59 -3.28 16.05 -5.77
CA LEU A 59 -4.15 16.54 -4.72
C LEU A 59 -3.79 17.97 -4.29
N LYS A 60 -2.51 18.35 -4.32
CA LYS A 60 -2.10 19.74 -4.07
C LYS A 60 -2.58 20.69 -5.16
N GLU A 61 -2.60 20.28 -6.42
CA GLU A 61 -3.18 21.06 -7.51
C GLU A 61 -4.69 21.26 -7.30
N ILE A 62 -5.41 20.18 -6.98
CA ILE A 62 -6.85 20.24 -6.66
C ILE A 62 -7.12 21.22 -5.50
N ILE A 63 -6.35 21.12 -4.42
CA ILE A 63 -6.48 22.02 -3.26
C ILE A 63 -6.13 23.47 -3.62
N SER A 64 -5.23 23.70 -4.59
CA SER A 64 -4.92 25.05 -5.05
C SER A 64 -6.06 25.68 -5.86
N GLU A 65 -6.84 24.86 -6.56
CA GLU A 65 -8.04 25.28 -7.30
C GLU A 65 -9.25 25.44 -6.37
N ASP A 66 -9.45 24.52 -5.43
CA ASP A 66 -10.50 24.56 -4.41
C ASP A 66 -9.93 24.29 -3.00
N PRO A 67 -9.58 25.37 -2.26
CA PRO A 67 -9.06 25.25 -0.90
C PRO A 67 -10.09 24.78 0.14
N LEU A 68 -11.37 24.64 -0.22
CA LEU A 68 -12.44 24.26 0.71
C LEU A 68 -12.84 22.79 0.59
N ASP A 69 -12.14 22.00 -0.25
CA ASP A 69 -12.41 20.57 -0.40
C ASP A 69 -11.80 19.74 0.75
N ALA A 70 -12.63 19.49 1.77
CA ALA A 70 -12.28 18.62 2.90
C ALA A 70 -11.88 17.19 2.49
N ILE A 71 -12.42 16.68 1.38
CA ILE A 71 -12.14 15.33 0.89
C ILE A 71 -10.75 15.29 0.27
N ALA A 72 -10.38 16.30 -0.52
CA ALA A 72 -9.03 16.42 -1.08
C ALA A 72 -7.95 16.44 0.01
N TYR A 73 -8.15 17.20 1.09
CA TYR A 73 -7.25 17.19 2.25
C TYR A 73 -7.19 15.82 2.95
N PHE A 74 -8.31 15.11 3.06
CA PHE A 74 -8.33 13.77 3.63
C PHE A 74 -7.56 12.77 2.77
N GLU A 75 -7.77 12.78 1.45
CA GLU A 75 -7.01 11.93 0.53
C GLU A 75 -5.53 12.28 0.52
N LEU A 76 -5.18 13.57 0.69
CA LEU A 76 -3.80 14.02 0.81
C LEU A 76 -3.12 13.41 2.04
N GLY A 77 -3.84 13.37 3.17
CA GLY A 77 -3.38 12.68 4.38
C GLY A 77 -3.15 11.18 4.15
N ARG A 78 -4.04 10.51 3.43
CA ARG A 78 -3.88 9.08 3.07
C ARG A 78 -2.67 8.85 2.17
N ALA A 79 -2.43 9.74 1.22
CA ALA A 79 -1.26 9.67 0.35
C ALA A 79 0.04 9.90 1.14
N PHE A 80 0.05 10.82 2.11
CA PHE A 80 1.18 11.01 3.02
C PHE A 80 1.45 9.80 3.92
N LEU A 81 0.40 9.13 4.41
CA LEU A 81 0.51 7.87 5.14
C LEU A 81 1.22 6.80 4.31
N ALA A 82 0.83 6.65 3.03
CA ALA A 82 1.41 5.67 2.12
C ALA A 82 2.92 5.86 1.90
N VAL A 83 3.41 7.11 1.97
CA VAL A 83 4.84 7.44 1.84
C VAL A 83 5.57 7.59 3.18
N GLY A 84 4.90 7.35 4.32
CA GLY A 84 5.48 7.43 5.67
C GLY A 84 5.71 8.85 6.19
N ARG A 85 5.07 9.87 5.59
CA ARG A 85 5.21 11.28 5.98
C ARG A 85 4.16 11.68 7.02
N HIS A 86 4.32 11.16 8.24
CA HIS A 86 3.29 11.25 9.29
C HIS A 86 3.03 12.67 9.82
N LYS A 87 4.01 13.58 9.75
CA LYS A 87 3.80 14.98 10.18
C LYS A 87 2.89 15.71 9.21
N GLU A 88 3.13 15.53 7.91
CA GLU A 88 2.33 16.11 6.84
C GLU A 88 0.95 15.45 6.74
N GLU A 89 0.85 14.16 7.04
CA GLU A 89 -0.41 13.43 7.23
C GLU A 89 -1.29 14.09 8.31
N VAL A 90 -0.71 14.43 9.47
CA VAL A 90 -1.42 15.12 10.56
C VAL A 90 -1.98 16.46 10.09
N GLU A 91 -1.16 17.30 9.46
CA GLU A 91 -1.60 18.62 9.00
C GLU A 91 -2.71 18.51 7.95
N ALA A 92 -2.58 17.59 6.98
CA ALA A 92 -3.61 17.36 5.97
C ALA A 92 -4.96 16.93 6.58
N TYR A 93 -4.96 16.00 7.54
CA TYR A 93 -6.20 15.62 8.22
C TYR A 93 -6.76 16.73 9.13
N ARG A 94 -5.90 17.57 9.72
CA ARG A 94 -6.35 18.73 10.50
C ARG A 94 -7.08 19.74 9.63
N GLU A 95 -6.60 20.02 8.43
CA GLU A 95 -7.30 20.87 7.46
C GLU A 95 -8.66 20.25 7.06
N ALA A 96 -8.69 18.95 6.76
CA ALA A 96 -9.95 18.25 6.47
C ALA A 96 -10.97 18.36 7.62
N ILE A 97 -10.51 18.32 8.87
CA ILE A 97 -11.36 18.48 10.07
C ILE A 97 -11.77 19.94 10.30
N GLN A 98 -10.92 20.92 9.97
CA GLN A 98 -11.28 22.33 10.05
C GLN A 98 -12.43 22.64 9.10
N LEU A 99 -12.37 22.11 7.88
CA LEU A 99 -13.42 22.25 6.87
C LEU A 99 -14.67 21.41 7.21
N SER A 100 -14.48 20.20 7.75
CA SER A 100 -15.57 19.31 8.16
C SER A 100 -15.35 18.72 9.57
N PRO A 101 -15.81 19.42 10.62
CA PRO A 101 -15.61 18.99 12.02
C PRO A 101 -16.34 17.70 12.40
N THR A 102 -17.24 17.22 11.54
CA THR A 102 -18.01 15.99 11.72
C THR A 102 -17.45 14.83 10.90
N TYR A 103 -16.31 15.01 10.22
CA TYR A 103 -15.74 13.97 9.36
C TYR A 103 -15.10 12.85 10.19
N ILE A 104 -15.90 11.81 10.44
CA ILE A 104 -15.54 10.67 11.30
C ILE A 104 -14.25 9.98 10.83
N ALA A 105 -14.09 9.80 9.50
CA ALA A 105 -12.92 9.12 8.95
C ALA A 105 -11.64 9.94 9.15
N ALA A 106 -11.70 11.27 9.01
CA ALA A 106 -10.56 12.15 9.25
C ALA A 106 -10.14 12.13 10.73
N HIS A 107 -11.09 12.17 11.68
CA HIS A 107 -10.78 12.01 13.10
C HIS A 107 -10.15 10.65 13.44
N TYR A 108 -10.67 9.58 12.84
CA TYR A 108 -10.12 8.23 13.01
C TYR A 108 -8.69 8.13 12.46
N ASN A 109 -8.43 8.60 11.24
CA ASN A 109 -7.10 8.52 10.65
C ASN A 109 -6.11 9.47 11.34
N LEU A 110 -6.54 10.68 11.73
CA LEU A 110 -5.70 11.61 12.49
C LEU A 110 -5.25 11.00 13.82
N SER A 111 -6.11 10.24 14.51
CA SER A 111 -5.70 9.55 15.73
C SER A 111 -4.63 8.48 15.50
N ILE A 112 -4.65 7.81 14.35
CA ILE A 112 -3.63 6.84 13.95
C ILE A 112 -2.33 7.59 13.61
N ALA A 113 -2.41 8.70 12.89
CA ALA A 113 -1.24 9.54 12.57
C ALA A 113 -0.53 10.02 13.85
N TYR A 114 -1.29 10.44 14.87
CA TYR A 114 -0.74 10.77 16.19
C TYR A 114 -0.14 9.55 16.92
N ASP A 115 -0.76 8.37 16.86
CA ASP A 115 -0.19 7.12 17.41
C ASP A 115 1.15 6.78 16.73
N LEU A 116 1.28 6.98 15.41
CA LEU A 116 2.52 6.79 14.66
C LEU A 116 3.62 7.79 15.04
N LEU A 117 3.22 9.01 15.41
CA LEU A 117 4.11 10.04 15.96
C LEU A 117 4.39 9.88 17.47
N ASN A 118 3.87 8.84 18.10
CA ASN A 118 3.93 8.60 19.54
C ASN A 118 3.26 9.66 20.43
N ASP A 119 2.32 10.43 19.88
CA ASP A 119 1.50 11.39 20.61
C ASP A 119 0.19 10.75 21.09
N GLY A 120 0.30 9.97 22.17
CA GLY A 120 -0.83 9.28 22.79
C GLY A 120 -2.01 10.17 23.21
N PRO A 121 -1.78 11.33 23.87
CA PRO A 121 -2.86 12.23 24.27
C PRO A 121 -3.72 12.70 23.08
N ASN A 122 -3.09 13.15 21.99
CA ASN A 122 -3.84 13.59 20.81
C ASN A 122 -4.48 12.42 20.05
N ALA A 123 -3.82 11.27 20.00
CA ALA A 123 -4.41 10.04 19.44
C ALA A 123 -5.71 9.66 20.15
N ILE A 124 -5.71 9.59 21.49
CA ILE A 124 -6.89 9.26 22.28
C ILE A 124 -8.00 10.30 22.08
N LYS A 125 -7.65 11.59 22.13
CA LYS A 125 -8.60 12.70 21.94
C LYS A 125 -9.37 12.58 20.62
N HIS A 126 -8.67 12.40 19.49
CA HIS A 126 -9.32 12.32 18.18
C HIS A 126 -10.07 11.00 17.98
N MET A 127 -9.59 9.89 18.56
CA MET A 127 -10.31 8.62 18.51
C MET A 127 -11.62 8.67 19.31
N LEU A 128 -11.63 9.33 20.47
CA LEU A 128 -12.86 9.58 21.24
C LEU A 128 -13.83 10.48 20.47
N ARG A 129 -13.32 11.48 19.74
CA ARG A 129 -14.16 12.31 18.88
C ARG A 129 -14.82 11.49 17.76
N ALA A 130 -14.07 10.59 17.11
CA ALA A 130 -14.61 9.67 16.12
C ALA A 130 -15.69 8.73 16.73
N LEU A 131 -15.49 8.26 17.96
CA LEU A 131 -16.49 7.45 18.67
C LEU A 131 -17.78 8.24 18.93
N ASN A 132 -17.67 9.46 19.44
CA ASN A 132 -18.81 10.30 19.76
C ASN A 132 -19.65 10.61 18.52
N LEU A 133 -18.99 10.93 17.40
CA LEU A 133 -19.66 11.21 16.12
C LEU A 133 -20.28 9.95 15.48
N SER A 134 -19.74 8.76 15.79
CA SER A 134 -20.27 7.48 15.28
C SER A 134 -21.35 6.85 16.15
N SER A 135 -21.70 7.47 17.28
CA SER A 135 -22.67 6.94 18.26
C SER A 135 -24.11 6.80 17.75
N ASP A 136 -24.41 7.25 16.52
CA ASP A 136 -25.68 6.96 15.86
C ASP A 136 -25.82 5.45 15.54
N LYS A 137 -26.91 4.85 16.02
CA LYS A 137 -27.11 3.39 16.19
C LYS A 137 -26.97 2.56 14.89
N ARG A 138 -26.98 3.20 13.71
CA ARG A 138 -26.91 2.53 12.40
C ARG A 138 -25.51 2.02 12.02
N ASN A 139 -24.45 2.48 12.70
CA ASN A 139 -23.05 2.21 12.31
C ASN A 139 -22.26 1.28 13.25
N HIS A 140 -22.88 0.18 13.70
CA HIS A 140 -22.32 -0.72 14.72
C HIS A 140 -20.91 -1.27 14.42
N VAL A 141 -20.56 -1.53 13.15
CA VAL A 141 -19.25 -2.11 12.76
C VAL A 141 -18.11 -1.12 13.01
N ARG A 142 -18.29 0.15 12.63
CA ARG A 142 -17.28 1.20 12.80
C ARG A 142 -17.06 1.47 14.29
N ILE A 143 -18.13 1.51 15.09
CA ILE A 143 -18.07 1.67 16.55
C ILE A 143 -17.22 0.58 17.19
N ARG A 144 -17.45 -0.70 16.85
CA ARG A 144 -16.64 -1.82 17.39
C ARG A 144 -15.16 -1.68 17.05
N LYS A 145 -14.83 -1.28 15.81
CA LYS A 145 -13.44 -1.05 15.39
C LYS A 145 -12.79 0.08 16.19
N VAL A 146 -13.49 1.20 16.33
CA VAL A 146 -13.05 2.37 17.10
C VAL A 146 -12.82 2.00 18.57
N GLN A 147 -13.77 1.31 19.22
CA GLN A 147 -13.66 0.88 20.62
C GLN A 147 -12.45 -0.02 20.86
N ARG A 148 -12.16 -0.97 19.95
CA ARG A 148 -10.97 -1.81 20.05
C ARG A 148 -9.69 -0.99 19.99
N GLN A 149 -9.62 -0.02 19.07
CA GLN A 149 -8.45 0.85 18.95
C GLN A 149 -8.28 1.77 20.16
N ILE A 150 -9.36 2.33 20.71
CA ILE A 150 -9.31 3.13 21.95
C ILE A 150 -8.72 2.31 23.09
N LYS A 151 -9.19 1.06 23.28
CA LYS A 151 -8.64 0.17 24.31
C LYS A 151 -7.14 -0.07 24.09
N ARG A 152 -6.71 -0.30 22.85
CA ARG A 152 -5.29 -0.44 22.49
C ARG A 152 -4.49 0.82 22.82
N LEU A 153 -5.01 2.01 22.51
CA LEU A 153 -4.35 3.28 22.79
C LEU A 153 -4.19 3.51 24.30
N TYR A 154 -5.19 3.21 25.13
CA TYR A 154 -5.07 3.31 26.59
C TYR A 154 -4.07 2.31 27.19
N LEU A 155 -3.93 1.12 26.60
CA LEU A 155 -2.91 0.16 27.03
C LEU A 155 -1.50 0.62 26.64
N ARG A 156 -1.35 1.25 25.47
CA ARG A 156 -0.08 1.77 24.97
C ARG A 156 0.36 3.04 25.70
N TYR A 157 -0.59 3.93 25.99
CA TYR A 157 -0.38 5.20 26.67
C TYR A 157 -1.15 5.21 28.00
N PRO A 158 -0.69 4.45 29.00
CA PRO A 158 -1.35 4.40 30.30
C PRO A 158 -1.32 5.79 30.93
N ASP A 159 -2.49 6.28 31.31
CA ASP A 159 -2.61 7.59 31.93
C ASP A 159 -1.87 7.61 33.27
N LYS A 160 -1.01 8.59 33.52
CA LYS A 160 -0.30 8.71 34.81
C LYS A 160 -1.29 8.91 35.97
N GLN A 161 -2.52 9.34 35.68
CA GLN A 161 -3.58 9.46 36.68
C GLN A 161 -4.31 8.14 36.99
N SER A 162 -4.23 7.11 36.13
CA SER A 162 -4.91 5.82 36.39
C SER A 162 -4.14 4.93 37.39
N LYS A 163 -2.88 5.24 37.67
CA LYS A 163 -2.06 4.55 38.69
C LYS A 163 -2.19 5.15 40.10
N LYS A 164 -2.99 6.20 40.29
CA LYS A 164 -3.22 6.87 41.57
C LYS A 164 -4.54 6.48 42.26
N ARG A 165 -5.21 5.43 41.80
CA ARG A 165 -6.42 4.89 42.42
C ARG A 165 -6.20 3.46 42.86
#